data_AF-A0A7V1REH4-F1
#
_entry.id   AF-A0A7V1REH4-F1
#
_cell.length_a   1.000
_cell.length_b   1.000
_cell.length_c   1.000
_cell.angle_alpha   90.00
_cell.angle_beta   90.00
_cell.angle_gamma   90.00
#
_symmetry.space_group_name_H-M   'P 1'
#
loop_
_entity.id
_entity.type
_entity.pdbx_description
1 polymer ?
#
loop_
_entity_poly.entity_id
_entity_poly.type
_entity_poly.pdbx_seq_one_letter_code
_entity_poly.pdbx_strand_id
1 'polypeptide(L)'
;MGVGVAVDSEELGMRRRTVRGRVATMALCGLAAVVSARPVQGQVADVPRDHWAYQAVRDLASRGLVRGYPPDNDFFGSRTVTRYEMATILQRVLARVDEVHGRPLPAAPPALGPAQLEKVRRLVSEFRVELTVIGSDLEKATRQVEDLRGLMAGAQRAADRAAAEAAEARRSAEAARAETTQLKDAAKAARADVDSLKR
;
A
#
# COMPACT_ATOMS: atom_id res chain seq x y z
N MET A 1 -42.04 -31.02 70.66
CA MET A 1 -40.98 -31.66 69.85
C MET A 1 -40.53 -30.65 68.80
N GLY A 2 -39.21 -30.41 68.68
CA GLY A 2 -38.58 -29.43 67.75
C GLY A 2 -38.17 -28.12 68.46
N VAL A 3 -37.07 -28.08 69.24
CA VAL A 3 -35.68 -27.71 68.84
C VAL A 3 -35.63 -26.27 68.29
N GLY A 4 -35.14 -25.25 69.01
CA GLY A 4 -33.76 -25.02 69.46
C GLY A 4 -33.12 -23.91 68.60
N VAL A 5 -33.23 -22.63 68.98
CA VAL A 5 -32.17 -21.74 69.58
C VAL A 5 -30.90 -21.56 68.72
N ALA A 6 -30.61 -20.30 68.34
CA ALA A 6 -29.28 -19.64 68.27
C ALA A 6 -29.48 -18.20 67.75
N VAL A 7 -29.80 -17.22 68.60
CA VAL A 7 -28.89 -16.35 69.37
C VAL A 7 -28.19 -15.30 68.49
N ASP A 8 -28.80 -14.12 68.51
CA ASP A 8 -28.31 -12.82 68.03
C ASP A 8 -27.05 -12.43 68.84
N SER A 9 -25.97 -12.06 68.15
CA SER A 9 -24.71 -11.66 68.75
C SER A 9 -24.54 -10.14 68.67
N GLU A 10 -25.15 -9.41 69.60
CA GLU A 10 -24.61 -8.12 70.04
C GLU A 10 -23.70 -8.38 71.24
N GLU A 11 -22.44 -7.92 71.20
CA GLU A 11 -21.93 -7.01 72.23
C GLU A 11 -20.46 -6.59 71.98
N LEU A 12 -20.30 -5.26 71.98
CA LEU A 12 -19.27 -4.51 72.69
C LEU A 12 -17.84 -4.41 72.13
N GLY A 13 -17.46 -3.15 71.89
CA GLY A 13 -16.59 -2.53 72.89
C GLY A 13 -15.11 -2.37 72.52
N MET A 14 -14.85 -1.42 71.64
CA MET A 14 -13.86 -0.35 71.83
C MET A 14 -12.55 -0.68 72.60
N ARG A 15 -11.43 -0.79 71.87
CA ARG A 15 -10.11 -0.36 72.39
C ARG A 15 -9.29 0.35 71.32
N ARG A 16 -9.26 1.67 71.42
CA ARG A 16 -8.26 2.57 70.84
C ARG A 16 -6.87 2.12 71.30
N ARG A 17 -5.94 1.90 70.36
CA ARG A 17 -4.49 2.06 70.59
C ARG A 17 -3.84 2.70 69.37
N THR A 18 -3.68 4.00 69.44
CA THR A 18 -2.74 4.78 68.64
C THR A 18 -1.33 4.50 69.15
N VAL A 19 -0.43 4.01 68.28
CA VAL A 19 1.01 4.29 68.43
C VAL A 19 1.58 4.58 67.04
N ARG A 20 2.10 5.80 66.93
CA ARG A 20 2.80 6.38 65.79
C ARG A 20 4.13 5.64 65.57
N GLY A 21 4.47 5.31 64.32
CA GLY A 21 5.73 4.69 63.97
C GLY A 21 6.15 4.97 62.53
N ARG A 22 6.86 6.08 62.35
CA ARG A 22 7.96 6.36 61.39
C ARG A 22 7.75 6.13 59.87
N VAL A 23 7.94 7.25 59.19
CA VAL A 23 8.12 7.56 57.77
C VAL A 23 9.27 6.78 57.09
N ALA A 24 9.15 6.69 55.74
CA ALA A 24 10.14 6.32 54.71
C ALA A 24 10.11 4.83 54.33
N THR A 25 9.88 4.43 53.07
CA THR A 25 10.70 4.82 51.91
C THR A 25 9.96 4.49 50.59
N MET A 26 10.00 5.44 49.65
CA MET A 26 9.92 5.27 48.17
C MET A 26 9.19 4.07 47.54
N ALA A 27 8.02 4.35 46.95
CA ALA A 27 7.56 3.75 45.70
C ALA A 27 6.73 4.80 44.94
N LEU A 28 7.33 5.93 44.57
CA LEU A 28 7.79 6.21 43.21
C LEU A 28 6.85 5.68 42.10
N CYS A 29 5.99 6.59 41.63
CA CYS A 29 5.48 6.68 40.26
C CYS A 29 5.07 5.37 39.56
N GLY A 30 3.88 4.87 39.87
CA GLY A 30 3.29 3.69 39.23
C GLY A 30 1.90 3.92 38.65
N LEU A 31 1.64 5.06 37.98
CA LEU A 31 0.49 5.17 37.09
C LEU A 31 0.82 6.11 35.92
N ALA A 32 1.75 5.68 35.08
CA ALA A 32 1.74 6.11 33.70
C ALA A 32 0.45 5.53 33.09
N ALA A 33 -0.59 6.36 33.00
CA ALA A 33 -1.72 6.07 32.14
C ALA A 33 -1.15 5.98 30.72
N VAL A 34 -0.88 4.76 30.26
CA VAL A 34 -0.68 4.47 28.84
C VAL A 34 -2.00 4.83 28.17
N VAL A 35 -2.09 6.05 27.65
CA VAL A 35 -3.05 6.39 26.61
C VAL A 35 -2.65 5.53 25.42
N SER A 36 -3.18 4.31 25.35
CA SER A 36 -3.21 3.59 24.10
C SER A 36 -4.08 4.43 23.17
N ALA A 37 -3.45 5.15 22.24
CA ALA A 37 -4.15 5.62 21.06
C ALA A 37 -4.70 4.37 20.38
N ARG A 38 -5.98 4.05 20.64
CA ARG A 38 -6.66 3.00 19.90
C ARG A 38 -6.63 3.45 18.44
N PRO A 39 -6.00 2.71 17.51
CA PRO A 39 -6.11 3.06 16.11
C PRO A 39 -7.60 3.16 15.79
N VAL A 40 -8.00 4.28 15.20
CA VAL A 40 -9.37 4.47 14.70
C VAL A 40 -9.65 3.27 13.79
N GLN A 41 -10.57 2.42 14.20
CA GLN A 41 -11.01 1.31 13.37
C GLN A 41 -11.62 1.92 12.10
N GLY A 42 -11.00 1.62 10.95
CA GLY A 42 -11.43 2.11 9.64
C GLY A 42 -10.44 2.99 8.88
N GLN A 43 -9.30 3.36 9.46
CA GLN A 43 -8.26 4.09 8.74
C GLN A 43 -7.17 3.14 8.25
N VAL A 44 -7.07 2.97 6.94
CA VAL A 44 -5.93 2.34 6.28
C VAL A 44 -4.90 3.43 5.98
N ALA A 45 -3.70 3.31 6.53
CA ALA A 45 -2.73 4.42 6.54
C ALA A 45 -2.05 4.63 5.18
N ASP A 46 -1.89 3.57 4.39
CA ASP A 46 -1.12 3.53 3.14
C ASP A 46 -1.98 3.63 1.86
N VAL A 47 -3.28 3.92 1.96
CA VAL A 47 -4.16 4.09 0.79
C VAL A 47 -4.45 5.58 0.58
N PRO A 48 -3.84 6.22 -0.45
CA PRO A 48 -4.07 7.64 -0.75
C PRO A 48 -5.52 7.95 -1.08
N ARG A 49 -6.00 9.16 -0.74
CA ARG A 49 -7.40 9.59 -0.96
C ARG A 49 -7.83 9.64 -2.42
N ASP A 50 -6.87 9.87 -3.30
CA ASP A 50 -6.99 9.91 -4.76
C ASP A 50 -6.85 8.53 -5.43
N HIS A 51 -6.55 7.48 -4.66
CA HIS A 51 -6.47 6.12 -5.18
C HIS A 51 -7.87 5.56 -5.50
N TRP A 52 -8.03 4.91 -6.66
CA TRP A 52 -9.33 4.38 -7.14
C TRP A 52 -10.02 3.45 -6.13
N ALA A 53 -9.23 2.68 -5.36
CA ALA A 53 -9.74 1.74 -4.36
C ALA A 53 -10.03 2.39 -3.00
N TYR A 54 -9.69 3.67 -2.79
CA TYR A 54 -9.73 4.32 -1.48
C TYR A 54 -11.10 4.19 -0.80
N GLN A 55 -12.17 4.53 -1.52
CA GLN A 55 -13.54 4.46 -0.98
C GLN A 55 -13.91 3.03 -0.59
N ALA A 56 -13.63 2.06 -1.46
CA ALA A 56 -13.95 0.65 -1.21
C ALA A 56 -13.19 0.11 0.01
N VAL A 57 -11.89 0.37 0.10
CA VAL A 57 -11.05 -0.10 1.22
C VAL A 57 -11.47 0.57 2.52
N ARG A 58 -11.68 1.89 2.53
CA ARG A 58 -12.13 2.63 3.71
C ARG A 58 -13.48 2.12 4.20
N ASP A 59 -14.44 1.90 3.31
CA ASP A 59 -15.78 1.45 3.68
C ASP A 59 -15.73 0.03 4.28
N LEU A 60 -14.95 -0.88 3.68
CA LEU A 60 -14.76 -2.23 4.23
C LEU A 60 -14.01 -2.20 5.57
N ALA A 61 -13.03 -1.31 5.72
CA ALA A 61 -12.29 -1.13 6.97
C ALA A 61 -13.16 -0.56 8.09
N SER A 62 -14.01 0.43 7.78
CA SER A 62 -14.95 1.04 8.73
C SER A 62 -15.96 0.02 9.29
N ARG A 63 -16.27 -1.02 8.51
CA ARG A 63 -17.14 -2.13 8.89
C ARG A 63 -16.39 -3.28 9.57
N GLY A 64 -15.07 -3.16 9.76
CA GLY A 64 -14.22 -4.19 10.36
C GLY A 64 -14.02 -5.45 9.49
N LEU A 65 -14.45 -5.43 8.22
CA LEU A 65 -14.34 -6.57 7.31
C LEU A 65 -12.89 -6.73 6.83
N VAL A 66 -12.28 -5.60 6.47
CA VAL A 66 -10.85 -5.48 6.16
C VAL A 66 -10.14 -4.85 7.35
N ARG A 67 -8.95 -5.33 7.66
CA ARG A 67 -8.08 -4.75 8.69
C ARG A 67 -6.69 -4.62 8.10
N GLY A 68 -6.02 -3.52 8.43
CA GLY A 68 -4.62 -3.36 8.06
C GLY A 68 -3.72 -4.22 8.93
N TYR A 69 -2.45 -4.30 8.54
CA TYR A 69 -1.43 -5.04 9.24
C TYR A 69 -0.87 -4.18 10.38
N PRO A 70 -0.80 -4.71 11.61
CA PRO A 70 -0.15 -4.00 12.71
C PRO A 70 1.37 -3.86 12.46
N PRO A 71 2.02 -2.84 13.04
CA PRO A 71 1.47 -1.85 13.98
C PRO A 71 0.74 -0.67 13.31
N ASP A 72 1.10 -0.33 12.07
CA ASP A 72 0.68 0.92 11.40
C ASP A 72 -0.69 0.85 10.70
N ASN A 73 -1.30 -0.33 10.67
CA ASN A 73 -2.60 -0.62 10.05
C ASN A 73 -2.62 -0.33 8.53
N ASP A 74 -1.52 -0.64 7.86
CA ASP A 74 -1.38 -0.57 6.40
C ASP A 74 -2.20 -1.67 5.71
N PHE A 75 -2.80 -1.37 4.57
CA PHE A 75 -3.58 -2.27 3.73
C PHE A 75 -2.70 -3.11 2.79
N PHE A 76 -1.55 -2.57 2.37
CA PHE A 76 -0.62 -3.14 1.39
C PHE A 76 -1.29 -3.52 0.05
N GLY A 77 -1.99 -2.56 -0.56
CA GLY A 77 -2.82 -2.79 -1.75
C GLY A 77 -2.08 -3.35 -2.98
N SER A 78 -0.76 -3.15 -3.09
CA SER A 78 0.06 -3.69 -4.19
C SER A 78 0.57 -5.12 -3.95
N ARG A 79 0.36 -5.66 -2.74
CA ARG A 79 0.83 -7.00 -2.37
C ARG A 79 -0.19 -8.05 -2.79
N THR A 80 0.30 -9.23 -3.15
CA THR A 80 -0.59 -10.39 -3.35
C THR A 80 -1.22 -10.81 -2.03
N VAL A 81 -2.52 -11.13 -2.07
CA VAL A 81 -3.25 -11.68 -0.93
C VAL A 81 -3.12 -13.21 -0.91
N THR A 82 -2.84 -13.78 0.25
CA THR A 82 -2.79 -15.24 0.39
C THR A 82 -4.20 -15.83 0.45
N ARG A 83 -4.34 -17.11 0.11
CA ARG A 83 -5.63 -17.83 0.24
C ARG A 83 -6.15 -17.83 1.68
N TYR A 84 -5.26 -17.85 2.67
CA TYR A 84 -5.62 -17.80 4.09
C TYR A 84 -6.16 -16.44 4.53
N GLU A 85 -5.54 -15.35 4.03
CA GLU A 85 -6.02 -13.99 4.27
C GLU A 85 -7.40 -13.77 3.63
N MET A 86 -7.57 -14.23 2.39
CA MET A 86 -8.87 -14.20 1.71
C MET A 86 -9.94 -14.97 2.50
N ALA A 87 -9.63 -16.18 2.97
CA ALA A 87 -10.56 -16.98 3.77
C ALA A 87 -10.99 -16.26 5.06
N THR A 88 -10.07 -15.54 5.71
CA THR A 88 -10.35 -14.76 6.92
C THR A 88 -11.27 -13.57 6.63
N ILE A 89 -11.08 -12.87 5.51
CA ILE A 89 -11.96 -11.78 5.10
C ILE A 89 -13.36 -12.32 4.82
N LEU A 90 -13.47 -13.41 4.04
CA LEU A 90 -14.75 -14.04 3.73
C LEU A 90 -15.51 -14.48 4.99
N GLN A 91 -14.80 -15.05 5.97
CA GLN A 91 -15.40 -15.46 7.24
C GLN A 91 -16.05 -14.27 7.98
N ARG A 92 -15.41 -13.09 7.99
CA ARG A 92 -15.99 -11.88 8.61
C ARG A 92 -17.19 -11.36 7.83
N VAL A 93 -17.13 -11.41 6.50
CA VAL A 93 -18.25 -10.99 5.64
C VAL A 93 -19.47 -11.87 5.91
N LEU A 94 -19.29 -13.19 5.93
CA LEU A 94 -20.38 -14.13 6.21
C LEU A 94 -20.96 -13.92 7.61
N ALA A 95 -20.12 -13.77 8.64
CA ALA A 95 -20.58 -13.46 9.98
C ALA A 95 -21.41 -12.17 10.03
N ARG A 96 -21.00 -11.13 9.29
CA ARG A 96 -21.76 -9.87 9.23
C ARG A 96 -23.09 -10.01 8.49
N VAL A 97 -23.13 -10.80 7.43
CA VAL A 97 -24.36 -11.12 6.69
C VAL A 97 -25.35 -11.85 7.59
N ASP A 98 -24.88 -12.80 8.40
CA ASP A 98 -25.70 -13.53 9.37
C ASP A 98 -26.28 -12.61 10.45
N GLU A 99 -25.46 -11.72 11.01
CA GLU A 99 -25.90 -10.71 11.98
C GLU A 99 -27.01 -9.81 11.41
N VAL A 100 -26.86 -9.38 10.15
CA VAL A 100 -27.83 -8.50 9.50
C VAL A 100 -29.13 -9.24 9.16
N HIS A 101 -29.05 -10.52 8.81
CA HIS A 101 -30.22 -11.31 8.41
C HIS A 101 -30.83 -12.15 9.53
N GLY A 102 -30.30 -12.09 10.76
CA GLY A 102 -30.80 -12.84 11.91
C GLY A 102 -30.78 -14.36 11.68
N ARG A 103 -29.94 -14.85 10.78
CA ARG A 103 -29.80 -16.27 10.45
C ARG A 103 -28.45 -16.73 10.96
N PRO A 104 -28.38 -17.47 12.07
CA PRO A 104 -27.16 -18.14 12.45
C PRO A 104 -26.73 -19.09 11.32
N LEU A 105 -25.47 -19.03 10.90
CA LEU A 105 -24.84 -20.08 10.10
C LEU A 105 -25.24 -21.45 10.67
N PRO A 106 -25.94 -22.30 9.90
CA PRO A 106 -26.29 -23.61 10.40
C PRO A 106 -25.02 -24.37 10.79
N ALA A 107 -25.08 -25.16 11.88
CA ALA A 107 -23.94 -25.89 12.44
C ALA A 107 -23.23 -26.79 11.41
N ALA A 108 -23.92 -27.12 10.32
CA ALA A 108 -23.33 -27.57 9.07
C ALA A 108 -23.86 -26.70 7.91
N PRO A 109 -23.01 -26.29 6.95
CA PRO A 109 -23.49 -25.62 5.76
C PRO A 109 -24.57 -26.47 5.09
N PRO A 110 -25.65 -25.87 4.55
CA PRO A 110 -26.66 -26.63 3.85
C PRO A 110 -25.98 -27.44 2.75
N ALA A 111 -26.21 -28.76 2.74
CA ALA A 111 -25.71 -29.59 1.67
C ALA A 111 -26.19 -28.99 0.34
N LEU A 112 -25.27 -28.62 -0.55
CA LEU A 112 -25.60 -28.14 -1.87
C LEU A 112 -26.46 -29.21 -2.54
N GLY A 113 -27.73 -28.91 -2.78
CA GLY A 113 -28.63 -29.82 -3.45
C GLY A 113 -28.12 -30.12 -4.86
N PRO A 114 -28.45 -31.29 -5.44
CA PRO A 114 -28.00 -31.67 -6.77
C PRO A 114 -28.31 -30.60 -7.83
N ALA A 115 -29.48 -29.95 -7.74
CA ALA A 115 -29.88 -28.87 -8.64
C ALA A 115 -29.02 -27.60 -8.54
N GLN A 116 -28.50 -27.26 -7.35
CA GLN A 116 -27.61 -26.10 -7.18
C GLN A 116 -26.22 -26.41 -7.72
N LEU A 117 -25.74 -27.63 -7.49
CA LEU A 117 -24.46 -28.09 -8.02
C LEU A 117 -24.47 -28.11 -9.55
N GLU A 118 -25.60 -28.47 -10.15
CA GLU A 118 -25.79 -28.42 -11.60
C GLU A 118 -25.78 -26.99 -12.16
N LYS A 119 -26.42 -26.02 -11.47
CA LYS A 119 -26.33 -24.60 -11.83
C LYS A 119 -24.89 -24.09 -11.79
N VAL A 120 -24.13 -24.44 -10.75
CA VAL A 120 -22.71 -24.06 -10.62
C VAL A 120 -21.89 -24.70 -11.74
N ARG A 121 -22.09 -26.00 -12.02
CA ARG A 121 -21.38 -26.70 -13.12
C ARG A 121 -21.67 -26.07 -14.48
N ARG A 122 -22.94 -25.72 -14.74
CA ARG A 122 -23.35 -25.01 -15.95
C ARG A 122 -22.66 -23.65 -16.05
N LEU A 123 -22.72 -22.85 -14.99
CA LEU A 123 -22.11 -21.52 -14.97
C LEU A 123 -20.59 -21.58 -15.17
N VAL A 124 -19.91 -22.52 -14.50
CA VAL A 124 -18.48 -22.77 -14.70
C VAL A 124 -18.18 -23.19 -16.14
N SER A 125 -19.04 -24.01 -16.77
CA SER A 125 -18.85 -24.42 -18.16
C SER A 125 -19.04 -23.27 -19.16
N GLU A 126 -19.99 -22.37 -18.89
CA GLU A 126 -20.27 -21.17 -19.68
C GLU A 126 -19.09 -20.17 -19.57
N PHE A 127 -18.61 -19.90 -18.35
CA PHE A 127 -17.48 -18.99 -18.14
C PHE A 127 -16.13 -19.54 -18.58
N ARG A 128 -15.96 -20.87 -18.67
CA ARG A 128 -14.68 -21.47 -19.06
C ARG A 128 -14.22 -20.99 -20.44
N VAL A 129 -15.13 -20.83 -21.38
CA VAL A 129 -14.81 -20.36 -22.74
C VAL A 129 -14.37 -18.90 -22.69
N GLU A 130 -15.14 -18.05 -22.02
CA GLU A 130 -14.82 -16.62 -21.87
C GLU A 130 -13.47 -16.41 -21.17
N LEU A 131 -13.21 -17.14 -20.09
CA LEU A 131 -11.94 -17.06 -19.36
C LEU A 131 -10.75 -17.53 -20.20
N THR A 132 -10.95 -18.49 -21.10
CA THR A 132 -9.89 -18.93 -22.02
C THR A 132 -9.56 -17.82 -23.05
N VAL A 133 -10.59 -17.16 -23.58
CA VAL A 133 -10.41 -16.02 -24.50
C VAL A 133 -9.71 -14.86 -23.78
N ILE A 134 -10.18 -14.50 -22.58
CA ILE A 134 -9.55 -13.45 -21.76
C ILE A 134 -8.09 -13.80 -21.44
N GLY A 135 -7.80 -15.06 -21.13
CA GLY A 135 -6.42 -15.52 -20.92
C GLY A 135 -5.54 -15.31 -22.15
N SER A 136 -6.02 -15.70 -23.34
CA SER A 136 -5.30 -15.50 -24.60
C SER A 136 -5.09 -14.02 -24.93
N ASP A 137 -6.11 -13.19 -24.72
CA ASP A 137 -6.01 -11.76 -24.99
C ASP A 137 -5.12 -11.03 -23.98
N LEU A 138 -5.10 -11.47 -22.72
CA LEU A 138 -4.16 -10.97 -21.71
C LEU A 138 -2.71 -11.31 -22.07
N GLU A 139 -2.45 -12.52 -22.58
CA GLU A 139 -1.12 -12.88 -23.10
C GLU A 139 -0.72 -12.00 -24.29
N LYS A 140 -1.63 -11.77 -25.24
CA LYS A 140 -1.36 -10.88 -26.39
C LYS A 140 -1.08 -9.46 -25.93
N ALA A 141 -1.89 -8.92 -25.01
CA ALA A 141 -1.69 -7.58 -24.47
C ALA A 141 -0.34 -7.46 -23.73
N THR A 142 0.04 -8.50 -22.98
CA THR A 142 1.35 -8.55 -22.31
C THR A 142 2.50 -8.50 -23.32
N ARG A 143 2.43 -9.31 -24.39
CA ARG A 143 3.43 -9.29 -25.48
C ARG A 143 3.49 -7.92 -26.18
N GLN A 144 2.34 -7.33 -26.50
CA GLN A 144 2.28 -5.99 -27.10
C GLN A 144 2.94 -4.92 -26.22
N VAL A 145 2.75 -4.99 -24.90
CA VAL A 145 3.40 -4.07 -23.96
C VAL A 145 4.92 -4.28 -23.93
N GLU A 146 5.40 -5.53 -23.99
CA GLU A 146 6.83 -5.84 -24.08
C GLU A 146 7.45 -5.32 -25.38
N ASP A 147 6.78 -5.53 -26.51
CA ASP A 147 7.20 -5.02 -27.82
C ASP A 147 7.28 -3.49 -27.82
N LEU A 148 6.25 -2.81 -27.32
CA LEU A 148 6.23 -1.35 -27.20
C LEU A 148 7.36 -0.84 -26.31
N ARG A 149 7.64 -1.49 -25.18
CA ARG A 149 8.79 -1.15 -24.32
C ARG A 149 10.11 -1.32 -25.08
N GLY A 150 10.25 -2.40 -25.84
CA GLY A 150 11.41 -2.64 -26.70
C GLY A 150 11.60 -1.54 -27.74
N LEU A 151 10.51 -1.13 -28.43
CA LEU A 151 10.50 -0.04 -29.39
C LEU A 151 10.88 1.29 -28.74
N MET A 152 10.32 1.62 -27.57
CA MET A 152 10.66 2.85 -26.84
C MET A 152 12.13 2.87 -26.40
N ALA A 153 12.67 1.75 -25.91
CA ALA A 153 14.08 1.64 -25.56
C ALA A 153 14.99 1.76 -26.80
N GLY A 154 14.56 1.25 -27.95
CA GLY A 154 15.23 1.45 -29.24
C GLY A 154 15.23 2.93 -29.66
N ALA A 155 14.06 3.58 -29.60
CA ALA A 155 13.90 4.98 -29.94
C ALA A 155 14.73 5.90 -29.03
N GLN A 156 14.75 5.64 -27.73
CA GLN A 156 15.56 6.39 -26.77
C GLN A 156 17.05 6.30 -27.11
N ARG A 157 17.57 5.09 -27.37
CA ARG A 157 18.97 4.90 -27.78
C ARG A 157 19.30 5.58 -29.11
N ALA A 158 18.36 5.61 -30.05
CA ALA A 158 18.54 6.34 -31.30
C ALA A 158 18.58 7.86 -31.08
N ALA A 159 17.72 8.39 -30.21
CA ALA A 159 17.71 9.79 -29.82
C ALA A 159 19.02 10.20 -29.11
N ASP A 160 19.52 9.36 -28.20
CA ASP A 160 20.78 9.62 -27.48
C ASP A 160 21.98 9.65 -28.45
N ARG A 161 22.02 8.74 -29.43
CA ARG A 161 23.05 8.75 -30.48
C ARG A 161 22.97 10.00 -31.35
N ALA A 162 21.77 10.36 -31.82
CA ALA A 162 21.58 11.56 -32.62
C ALA A 162 21.98 12.83 -31.84
N ALA A 163 21.70 12.88 -30.53
CA ALA A 163 22.13 13.99 -29.68
C ALA A 163 23.66 14.06 -29.54
N ALA A 164 24.35 12.91 -29.42
CA ALA A 164 25.80 12.86 -29.37
C ALA A 164 26.44 13.29 -30.70
N GLU A 165 25.94 12.80 -31.84
CA GLU A 165 26.38 13.20 -33.18
C GLU A 165 26.17 14.70 -33.43
N ALA A 166 25.01 15.25 -33.01
CA ALA A 166 24.74 16.68 -33.11
C ALA A 166 25.68 17.51 -32.23
N ALA A 167 26.05 17.03 -31.05
CA ALA A 167 27.02 17.70 -30.19
C ALA A 167 28.42 17.71 -30.80
N GLU A 168 28.84 16.61 -31.42
CA GLU A 168 30.12 16.53 -32.13
C GLU A 168 30.15 17.45 -33.36
N ALA A 169 29.08 17.46 -34.17
CA ALA A 169 28.95 18.35 -35.32
C ALA A 169 28.96 19.83 -34.92
N ARG A 170 28.39 20.19 -33.77
CA ARG A 170 28.47 21.55 -33.22
C ARG A 170 29.91 21.93 -32.86
N ARG A 171 30.63 21.05 -32.18
CA ARG A 171 32.04 21.27 -31.80
C ARG A 171 32.94 21.43 -33.03
N SER A 172 32.76 20.60 -34.06
CA SER A 172 33.53 20.73 -35.30
C SER A 172 33.22 22.01 -36.06
N ALA A 173 31.94 22.42 -36.10
CA ALA A 173 31.54 23.70 -36.70
C ALA A 173 32.10 24.92 -35.94
N GLU A 174 32.13 24.87 -34.60
CA GLU A 174 32.76 25.91 -33.77
C GLU A 174 34.27 25.99 -34.02
N ALA A 175 34.96 24.85 -34.11
CA ALA A 175 36.39 24.79 -34.43
C ALA A 175 36.68 25.39 -35.82
N ALA A 176 35.91 25.04 -36.85
CA ALA A 176 36.05 25.59 -38.19
C ALA A 176 35.78 27.12 -38.24
N ARG A 177 34.81 27.61 -37.45
CA ARG A 177 34.56 29.05 -37.31
C ARG A 177 35.72 29.78 -36.64
N ALA A 178 36.34 29.17 -35.64
CA ALA A 178 37.54 29.73 -35.00
C ALA A 178 38.72 29.79 -35.98
N GLU A 179 38.97 28.72 -36.73
CA GLU A 179 40.03 28.65 -37.74
C GLU A 179 39.83 29.70 -38.85
N THR A 180 38.61 29.82 -39.38
CA THR A 180 38.30 30.84 -40.40
C THR A 180 38.45 32.27 -39.87
N THR A 181 38.24 32.50 -38.59
CA THR A 181 38.50 33.80 -37.94
C THR A 181 40.00 34.08 -37.86
N GLN A 182 40.79 33.10 -37.41
CA GLN A 182 42.26 33.22 -37.35
C GLN A 182 42.87 33.49 -38.73
N LEU A 183 42.41 32.79 -39.77
CA LEU A 183 42.87 33.01 -41.15
C LEU A 183 42.54 34.41 -41.67
N LYS A 184 41.35 34.94 -41.35
CA LYS A 184 40.97 36.32 -41.70
C LYS A 184 41.85 37.35 -41.02
N ASP A 185 42.15 37.17 -39.74
CA ASP A 185 43.01 38.07 -38.98
C ASP A 185 44.45 38.03 -39.50
N ALA A 186 44.98 36.84 -39.80
CA ALA A 186 46.30 36.67 -40.42
C ALA A 186 46.38 37.32 -41.80
N ALA A 187 45.35 37.16 -42.64
CA ALA A 187 45.31 37.79 -43.96
C ALA A 187 45.26 39.32 -43.87
N LYS A 188 44.53 39.86 -42.89
CA LYS A 188 44.48 41.30 -42.62
C LYS A 188 45.84 41.85 -42.16
N ALA A 189 46.53 41.13 -41.27
CA ALA A 189 47.87 41.48 -40.82
C ALA A 189 48.87 41.48 -41.99
N ALA A 190 48.92 40.40 -42.78
CA ALA A 190 49.81 40.31 -43.94
C ALA A 190 49.55 41.42 -44.97
N ARG A 191 48.29 41.82 -45.17
CA ARG A 191 47.94 42.95 -46.05
C ARG A 191 48.49 44.28 -45.51
N ALA A 192 48.37 44.52 -44.20
CA ALA A 192 48.93 45.71 -43.57
C ALA A 192 50.45 45.78 -43.71
N ASP A 193 51.14 44.65 -43.56
CA ASP A 193 52.60 44.55 -43.73
C ASP A 193 53.02 44.88 -45.17
N VAL A 194 52.34 44.33 -46.18
CA VAL A 194 52.61 44.63 -47.59
C VAL A 194 52.40 46.13 -47.90
N ASP A 195 51.35 46.75 -47.35
CA ASP A 195 51.09 48.18 -47.52
C ASP A 195 52.14 49.06 -46.83
N SER A 196 52.83 48.55 -45.80
CA SER A 196 53.94 49.26 -45.13
C SER A 196 55.22 49.28 -45.95
N LEU A 197 55.48 48.24 -46.75
CA LEU A 197 56.68 48.13 -47.61
C LEU A 197 56.64 49.03 -48.85
N LYS A 198 55.45 49.54 -49.21
CA LYS A 198 55.25 50.41 -50.38
C LYS A 198 55.33 51.91 -50.06
N ARG A 199 55.51 52.28 -48.79
CA ARG A 199 55.68 53.67 -48.33
C ARG A 199 57.16 53.97 -48.12
#